data_AF-A0A3M1DLZ9-F1
#
_entry.id   AF-A0A3M1DLZ9-F1
#
_cell.length_a   1.000
_cell.length_b   1.000
_cell.length_c   1.000
_cell.angle_alpha   90.00
_cell.angle_beta   90.00
_cell.angle_gamma   90.00
#
_symmetry.space_group_name_H-M   'P 1'
#
loop_
_entity.id
_entity.type
_entity.pdbx_description
1 polymer ?
#
loop_
_entity_poly.entity_id
_entity_poly.type
_entity_poly.pdbx_seq_one_letter_code
_entity_poly.pdbx_strand_id
1 'polypeptide(L)'
;MSFATADLYDAHEDRLQVALPIFRDYGGRRRFCGPISTVKAFEDNTLVRAALEEPGEGRVLVVDAGGSLRCAMVGDNLAQLGIDNGWSGIVVHGCIRDSGPIGEMAIGVKAMATNPRKSVKRGEG
;
A
#
# COMPACT_ATOMS: atom_id res chain seq x y z
N MET A 1 17.51 -0.29 -4.90
CA MET A 1 16.92 -1.41 -5.66
C MET A 1 17.49 -1.34 -7.08
N SER A 2 18.19 -2.38 -7.54
CA SER A 2 18.96 -2.38 -8.79
C SER A 2 18.27 -3.04 -9.99
N PHE A 3 17.12 -3.70 -9.79
CA PHE A 3 16.40 -4.42 -10.85
C PHE A 3 15.08 -3.73 -11.22
N ALA A 4 14.63 -3.90 -12.47
CA ALA A 4 13.28 -3.55 -12.92
C ALA A 4 12.34 -4.78 -12.84
N THR A 5 11.03 -4.54 -12.79
CA THR A 5 10.03 -5.62 -12.83
C THR A 5 10.03 -6.36 -14.17
N ALA A 6 10.39 -5.68 -15.27
CA ALA A 6 10.59 -6.31 -16.58
C ALA A 6 11.76 -7.29 -16.54
N ASP A 7 12.93 -6.87 -16.04
CA ASP A 7 14.10 -7.75 -15.89
C ASP A 7 13.79 -9.01 -15.04
N LEU A 8 12.98 -8.85 -13.98
CA LEU A 8 12.52 -9.99 -13.19
C LEU A 8 11.62 -10.95 -13.97
N TYR A 9 10.71 -10.41 -14.77
CA TYR A 9 9.82 -11.23 -15.60
C TYR A 9 10.62 -11.97 -16.67
N ASP A 10 11.53 -11.28 -17.37
CA ASP A 10 12.39 -11.90 -18.38
C ASP A 10 13.27 -13.02 -17.78
N ALA A 11 13.65 -12.92 -16.50
CA ALA A 11 14.47 -13.93 -15.82
C ALA A 11 13.69 -15.12 -15.22
N HIS A 12 12.38 -14.99 -15.01
CA HIS A 12 11.60 -15.95 -14.23
C HIS A 12 10.28 -16.40 -14.87
N GLU A 13 9.77 -15.64 -15.85
CA GLU A 13 8.58 -15.89 -16.66
C GLU A 13 7.39 -16.37 -15.81
N ASP A 14 6.82 -17.53 -16.14
CA ASP A 14 5.62 -18.12 -15.53
C ASP A 14 5.74 -18.44 -14.04
N ARG A 15 6.94 -18.30 -13.45
CA ARG A 15 7.14 -18.43 -12.00
C ARG A 15 6.68 -17.20 -11.23
N LEU A 16 6.43 -16.08 -11.91
CA LEU A 16 5.96 -14.83 -11.31
C LEU A 16 4.47 -14.60 -11.59
N GLN A 17 3.79 -14.03 -10.61
CA GLN A 17 2.44 -13.51 -10.80
C GLN A 17 2.52 -12.01 -11.12
N VAL A 18 1.88 -11.61 -12.23
CA VAL A 18 1.81 -10.20 -12.64
C VAL A 18 0.47 -9.63 -12.22
N ALA A 19 0.50 -8.60 -11.37
CA ALA A 19 -0.71 -7.89 -10.96
C ALA A 19 -1.31 -7.12 -12.14
N LEU A 20 -2.64 -6.97 -12.15
CA LEU A 20 -3.32 -6.11 -13.12
C LEU A 20 -2.81 -4.66 -13.02
N PRO A 21 -2.70 -3.92 -14.13
CA PRO A 21 -2.18 -2.56 -14.17
C PRO A 21 -3.22 -1.52 -13.72
N ILE A 22 -3.85 -1.74 -12.57
CA ILE A 22 -4.93 -0.90 -12.01
C ILE A 22 -4.44 0.09 -10.95
N PHE A 23 -3.17 0.00 -10.56
CA PHE A 23 -2.59 0.82 -9.49
C PHE A 23 -1.89 2.05 -10.03
N ARG A 24 -2.04 3.16 -9.31
CA ARG A 24 -1.32 4.42 -9.51
C ARG A 24 -0.29 4.61 -8.40
N ASP A 25 0.82 5.26 -8.73
CA ASP A 25 1.85 5.61 -7.76
C ASP A 25 1.51 6.89 -7.01
N TYR A 26 1.53 6.81 -5.68
CA TYR A 26 1.28 7.95 -4.79
C TYR A 26 2.43 8.24 -3.85
N GLY A 27 3.22 7.25 -3.45
CA GLY A 27 4.36 7.45 -2.54
C GLY A 27 5.56 8.10 -3.23
N GLY A 28 6.39 8.80 -2.45
CA GLY A 28 7.64 9.39 -2.94
C GLY A 28 8.65 8.35 -3.43
N ARG A 29 8.57 7.09 -2.97
CA ARG A 29 9.32 5.97 -3.55
C ARG A 29 8.51 5.27 -4.63
N ARG A 30 8.86 5.52 -5.91
CA ARG A 30 8.22 4.86 -7.08
C ARG A 30 8.62 3.38 -7.26
N ARG A 31 9.73 2.96 -6.63
CA ARG A 31 10.23 1.58 -6.67
C ARG A 31 10.43 1.08 -5.24
N PHE A 32 9.85 -0.07 -4.94
CA PHE A 32 9.95 -0.74 -3.64
C PHE A 32 9.69 -2.23 -3.80
N CYS A 33 10.19 -3.02 -2.86
CA CYS A 33 10.01 -4.47 -2.79
C CYS A 33 10.19 -4.93 -1.34
N GLY A 34 9.72 -6.13 -1.04
CA GLY A 34 9.87 -6.74 0.28
C GLY A 34 8.97 -7.96 0.45
N PRO A 35 9.11 -8.70 1.57
CA PRO A 35 8.19 -9.75 1.93
C PRO A 35 6.76 -9.19 2.08
N ILE A 36 5.76 -9.94 1.61
CA ILE A 36 4.36 -9.50 1.65
C ILE A 36 3.79 -9.73 3.05
N SER A 37 3.10 -8.72 3.57
CA SER A 37 2.12 -8.86 4.66
C SER A 37 0.75 -8.43 4.13
N THR A 38 -0.33 -9.06 4.57
CA THR A 38 -1.68 -8.83 4.02
C THR A 38 -2.68 -8.44 5.08
N VAL A 39 -3.54 -7.50 4.75
CA VAL A 39 -4.76 -7.19 5.51
C VAL A 39 -5.93 -7.17 4.55
N LYS A 40 -7.01 -7.84 4.90
CA LYS A 40 -8.31 -7.68 4.24
C LYS A 40 -9.17 -6.83 5.15
N ALA A 41 -9.74 -5.74 4.65
CA ALA A 41 -10.60 -4.88 5.45
C ALA A 41 -11.49 -4.02 4.53
N PHE A 42 -12.79 -3.96 4.80
CA PHE A 42 -13.73 -3.26 3.92
C PHE A 42 -14.21 -1.95 4.54
N GLU A 43 -13.71 -0.83 4.02
CA GLU A 43 -14.08 0.53 4.46
C GLU A 43 -13.79 0.84 5.93
N ASP A 44 -12.98 0.01 6.58
CA ASP A 44 -12.46 0.15 7.95
C ASP A 44 -10.94 -0.03 7.94
N ASN A 45 -10.19 0.93 8.47
CA ASN A 45 -8.72 0.87 8.47
C ASN A 45 -8.11 0.54 9.83
N THR A 46 -8.92 0.01 10.76
CA THR A 46 -8.45 -0.36 12.10
C THR A 46 -7.36 -1.42 12.03
N LEU A 47 -7.56 -2.49 11.26
CA LEU A 47 -6.54 -3.53 11.08
C LEU A 47 -5.37 -3.08 10.19
N VAL A 48 -5.61 -2.16 9.25
CA VAL A 48 -4.53 -1.56 8.45
C VAL A 48 -3.57 -0.79 9.36
N ARG A 49 -4.11 -0.02 10.32
CA ARG A 49 -3.31 0.65 11.34
C ARG A 49 -2.53 -0.37 12.18
N ALA A 50 -3.21 -1.35 12.75
CA ALA A 50 -2.58 -2.35 13.62
C ALA A 50 -1.42 -3.06 12.91
N ALA A 51 -1.60 -3.45 11.65
CA ALA A 51 -0.54 -4.05 10.85
C ALA A 51 0.65 -3.10 10.65
N LEU A 52 0.40 -1.81 10.39
CA LEU A 52 1.47 -0.82 10.24
C LEU A 52 2.20 -0.49 11.55
N GLU A 53 1.62 -0.80 12.71
CA GLU A 53 2.25 -0.69 14.03
C GLU A 53 3.24 -1.85 14.30
N GLU A 54 3.14 -2.96 13.55
CA GLU A 54 4.13 -4.04 13.62
C GLU A 54 5.47 -3.63 13.01
N PRO A 55 6.59 -4.27 13.43
CA PRO A 55 7.89 -4.08 12.79
C PRO A 55 7.81 -4.33 11.28
N GLY A 56 8.11 -3.30 10.49
CA GLY A 56 8.03 -3.33 9.05
C GLY A 56 9.12 -4.20 8.45
N GLU A 57 10.36 -4.14 8.92
CA GLU A 57 11.50 -4.97 8.44
C GLU A 57 11.65 -5.00 6.91
N GLY A 58 11.31 -3.89 6.24
CA GLY A 58 11.30 -3.80 4.79
C GLY A 58 10.18 -4.57 4.09
N ARG A 59 9.17 -5.09 4.82
CA ARG A 59 7.95 -5.70 4.29
C ARG A 59 7.13 -4.72 3.46
N VAL A 60 6.25 -5.25 2.64
CA VAL A 60 5.23 -4.52 1.88
C VAL A 60 3.85 -4.94 2.36
N LEU A 61 3.05 -3.97 2.82
CA LEU A 61 1.68 -4.23 3.25
C LEU A 61 0.74 -4.19 2.04
N VAL A 62 0.02 -5.28 1.80
CA VAL A 62 -1.02 -5.38 0.77
C VAL A 62 -2.38 -5.35 1.44
N VAL A 63 -3.15 -4.30 1.17
CA VAL A 63 -4.49 -4.07 1.72
C VAL A 63 -5.53 -4.43 0.66
N ASP A 64 -6.28 -5.50 0.89
CA ASP A 64 -7.50 -5.79 0.12
C ASP A 64 -8.69 -5.04 0.73
N ALA A 65 -9.07 -3.93 0.09
CA ALA A 65 -10.24 -3.15 0.47
C ALA A 65 -11.47 -3.40 -0.41
N GLY A 66 -11.48 -4.55 -1.10
CA GLY A 66 -12.55 -4.92 -2.02
C GLY A 66 -12.68 -3.97 -3.22
N GLY A 67 -11.65 -3.18 -3.52
CA GLY A 67 -11.68 -2.19 -4.58
C GLY A 67 -12.62 -1.01 -4.30
N SER A 68 -13.04 -0.78 -3.04
CA SER A 68 -13.95 0.32 -2.74
C SER A 68 -13.34 1.67 -3.07
N LEU A 69 -14.11 2.48 -3.80
CA LEU A 69 -13.78 3.87 -4.11
C LEU A 69 -14.51 4.87 -3.22
N ARG A 70 -15.26 4.42 -2.20
CA ARG A 70 -16.17 5.28 -1.42
C ARG A 70 -15.49 5.97 -0.23
N CYS A 71 -14.36 5.45 0.24
CA CYS A 71 -13.54 6.04 1.30
C CYS A 71 -12.07 5.64 1.14
N ALA A 72 -11.18 6.38 1.79
CA ALA A 72 -9.75 6.10 1.84
C ALA A 72 -9.39 5.17 2.99
N MET A 73 -8.59 4.15 2.70
CA MET A 73 -8.04 3.21 3.68
C MET A 73 -6.73 3.70 4.27
N VAL A 74 -5.95 4.44 3.49
CA VAL A 74 -4.65 5.00 3.88
C VAL A 74 -4.65 6.52 3.64
N GLY A 75 -4.08 7.26 4.59
CA GLY A 75 -3.75 8.68 4.48
C GLY A 75 -2.34 8.93 4.98
N ASP A 76 -1.91 10.19 5.01
CA ASP A 76 -0.57 10.63 5.42
C ASP A 76 -0.10 10.05 6.76
N ASN A 77 -0.94 10.09 7.80
CA ASN A 77 -0.59 9.55 9.12
C ASN A 77 -0.29 8.05 9.11
N LEU A 78 -0.97 7.27 8.26
CA LEU A 78 -0.70 5.84 8.14
C LEU A 78 0.54 5.58 7.27
N ALA A 79 0.76 6.38 6.23
CA ALA A 79 2.00 6.32 5.48
C ALA A 79 3.23 6.66 6.36
N GLN A 80 3.10 7.67 7.25
CA GLN A 80 4.15 8.04 8.18
C GLN A 80 4.42 6.92 9.19
N LEU A 81 3.36 6.34 9.75
CA LEU A 81 3.48 5.18 10.63
C LEU A 81 4.22 4.02 9.95
N GLY A 82 3.94 3.78 8.67
CA GLY A 82 4.68 2.80 7.87
C GLY A 82 6.17 3.12 7.78
N ILE A 83 6.53 4.39 7.56
CA ILE A 83 7.94 4.84 7.56
C ILE A 83 8.57 4.60 8.92
N ASP A 84 7.92 5.05 9.98
CA ASP A 84 8.44 5.01 11.35
C ASP A 84 8.71 3.57 11.80
N ASN A 85 7.90 2.61 11.34
CA ASN A 85 8.08 1.20 11.62
C ASN A 85 8.90 0.44 10.57
N GLY A 86 9.45 1.12 9.56
CA GLY A 86 10.40 0.51 8.60
C GLY A 86 9.75 -0.33 7.49
N TRP A 87 8.52 -0.02 7.10
CA TRP A 87 7.86 -0.62 5.93
C TRP A 87 8.47 -0.08 4.62
N SER A 88 8.63 -0.96 3.63
CA SER A 88 9.09 -0.58 2.30
C SER A 88 7.99 0.09 1.47
N GLY A 89 6.74 -0.35 1.64
CA GLY A 89 5.61 0.23 0.95
C GLY A 89 4.25 -0.37 1.30
N ILE A 90 3.21 0.25 0.76
CA ILE A 90 1.81 -0.10 0.95
C ILE A 90 1.14 -0.18 -0.43
N VAL A 91 0.45 -1.29 -0.71
CA VAL A 91 -0.37 -1.47 -1.91
C VAL A 91 -1.83 -1.61 -1.47
N VAL A 92 -2.71 -0.74 -1.97
CA VAL A 92 -4.11 -0.68 -1.57
C VAL A 92 -5.01 -1.01 -2.76
N HIS A 93 -5.69 -2.15 -2.71
CA HIS A 93 -6.81 -2.46 -3.60
C HIS A 93 -8.06 -1.69 -3.15
N GLY A 94 -8.03 -0.38 -3.38
CA GLY A 94 -9.02 0.61 -2.95
C GLY A 94 -8.48 2.04 -3.07
N CYS A 95 -9.05 2.97 -2.31
CA CYS A 95 -8.66 4.38 -2.31
C CYS A 95 -7.71 4.78 -1.19
N ILE A 96 -6.94 5.84 -1.43
CA ILE A 96 -6.20 6.60 -0.41
C ILE A 96 -6.68 8.05 -0.35
N ARG A 97 -6.12 8.84 0.57
CA ARG A 97 -6.28 10.30 0.63
C ARG A 97 -4.94 10.95 0.96
N ASP A 98 -4.91 12.28 1.00
CA ASP A 98 -3.69 13.05 1.32
C ASP A 98 -2.55 12.76 0.32
N SER A 99 -2.90 12.59 -0.97
CA SER A 99 -1.96 12.16 -2.02
C SER A 99 -0.82 13.14 -2.29
N GLY A 100 -1.03 14.44 -2.08
CA GLY A 100 0.01 15.46 -2.19
C GLY A 100 1.14 15.21 -1.17
N PRO A 101 0.84 15.29 0.14
CA PRO A 101 1.80 14.94 1.19
C PRO A 101 2.45 13.57 1.01
N ILE A 102 1.65 12.52 0.72
CA ILE A 102 2.18 11.15 0.50
C ILE A 102 3.21 11.11 -0.65
N GLY A 103 3.04 11.95 -1.67
CA GLY A 103 3.96 12.10 -2.79
C GLY A 103 5.39 12.51 -2.40
N GLU A 104 5.56 13.11 -1.23
CA GLU A 104 6.85 13.58 -0.73
C GLU A 104 7.45 12.62 0.32
N MET A 105 6.68 11.62 0.76
CA MET A 105 7.07 10.70 1.82
C MET A 105 7.99 9.59 1.30
N ALA A 106 9.00 9.23 2.10
CA ALA A 106 10.01 8.23 1.76
C ALA A 106 9.51 6.78 1.89
N ILE A 107 8.32 6.48 1.34
CA ILE A 107 7.69 5.16 1.31
C ILE A 107 7.04 4.91 -0.06
N GLY A 108 6.93 3.63 -0.45
CA GLY A 108 6.14 3.26 -1.61
C GLY A 108 4.66 3.25 -1.28
N VAL A 109 3.82 3.91 -2.07
CA VAL A 109 2.35 3.79 -1.94
C VAL A 109 1.75 3.62 -3.32
N LYS A 110 0.99 2.54 -3.52
CA LYS A 110 0.23 2.27 -4.73
C LYS A 110 -1.24 2.05 -4.38
N ALA A 111 -2.16 2.65 -5.13
CA ALA A 111 -3.60 2.48 -4.92
C ALA A 111 -4.40 2.69 -6.20
N MET A 112 -5.70 2.37 -6.20
CA MET A 112 -6.54 2.52 -7.41
C MET A 112 -6.90 3.98 -7.69
N ALA A 113 -7.28 4.73 -6.64
CA ALA A 113 -7.71 6.12 -6.75
C ALA A 113 -7.54 6.88 -5.42
N THR A 114 -7.98 8.14 -5.40
CA THR A 114 -8.09 8.96 -4.20
C THR A 114 -9.54 9.22 -3.83
N ASN A 115 -9.87 9.24 -2.53
CA ASN A 115 -11.16 9.72 -2.03
C ASN A 115 -10.93 10.49 -0.72
N PRO A 116 -11.42 11.73 -0.56
CA PRO A 116 -11.17 12.53 0.64
C PRO A 116 -11.84 11.96 1.92
N ARG A 117 -12.89 11.15 1.78
CA ARG A 117 -13.65 10.58 2.88
C ARG A 117 -12.81 9.56 3.65
N LYS A 118 -12.74 9.69 4.97
CA LYS A 118 -12.11 8.69 5.86
C LYS A 118 -12.93 7.39 5.89
N SER A 119 -12.25 6.25 6.01
CA SER A 119 -12.85 4.98 6.45
C SER A 119 -13.49 5.11 7.83
N VAL A 120 -14.37 4.17 8.18
CA VAL A 120 -14.86 4.03 9.54
C VAL A 120 -13.82 3.30 10.41
N LYS A 121 -14.05 3.27 11.73
CA LYS A 121 -13.24 2.52 12.69
C LYS A 121 -14.15 1.68 13.58
N ARG A 122 -14.52 0.50 13.10
CA ARG A 122 -15.38 -0.48 13.78
C ARG A 122 -14.57 -1.66 14.34
N GLY A 123 -13.32 -1.82 13.91
CA GLY A 123 -12.47 -2.96 14.29
C GLY A 123 -12.74 -4.20 13.44
N GLU A 124 -13.35 -4.02 12.26
CA GLU A 124 -13.72 -5.11 11.36
C GLU A 124 -12.62 -5.31 10.30
N GLY A 125 -12.30 -6.57 10.00
CA GLY A 125 -11.37 -6.99 8.94
C GLY A 125 -10.86 -8.40 9.15
#